data_AF-A0A7X7YHB6-F1
#
_entry.id   AF-A0A7X7YHB6-F1
#
_cell.length_a   1.000
_cell.length_b   1.000
_cell.length_c   1.000
_cell.angle_alpha   90.00
_cell.angle_beta   90.00
_cell.angle_gamma   90.00
#
_symmetry.space_group_name_H-M   'P 1'
#
loop_
_entity.id
_entity.type
_entity.pdbx_description
1 polymer ?
#
loop_
_entity_poly.entity_id
_entity_poly.type
_entity_poly.pdbx_seq_one_letter_code
_entity_poly.pdbx_strand_id
1 'polypeptide(L)'
;PWDPEKLDNKNVGIPVSYRIINDVKSKLGKFALWGGKARLFQDDGHNSTIFLGEDNAALVPVGEKMELYIGDSRDIVVTQRKMTDAQINLRKNNDGAVVLFDTDEVITAKIENFKDSPAVLTMIQHIPGQWDMEKCNLKYTRKDAGTLEFEIEMAPRTEKGPSTQELTMHFHRRNVRP
;
A
#
# COMPACT_ATOMS: atom_id res chain seq x y z
N PRO A 1 -6.87 -5.17 11.80
CA PRO A 1 -7.82 -4.57 12.75
C PRO A 1 -8.13 -3.13 12.30
N TRP A 2 -9.41 -2.81 12.08
CA TRP A 2 -9.86 -1.61 11.33
C TRP A 2 -10.04 -0.35 12.18
N ASP A 3 -9.72 -0.44 13.46
CA ASP A 3 -9.91 0.59 14.46
C ASP A 3 -8.53 1.01 14.99
N PRO A 4 -8.01 2.19 14.58
CA PRO A 4 -6.67 2.62 14.94
C PRO A 4 -6.50 2.88 16.44
N GLU A 5 -7.59 3.15 17.19
CA GLU A 5 -7.55 3.34 18.65
C GLU A 5 -7.29 2.03 19.43
N LYS A 6 -7.49 0.87 18.78
CA LYS A 6 -7.25 -0.46 19.36
C LYS A 6 -5.90 -1.06 18.99
N LEU A 7 -5.12 -0.35 18.17
CA LEU A 7 -3.73 -0.69 17.89
C LEU A 7 -2.88 0.09 18.90
N ASP A 8 -2.10 -0.59 19.74
CA ASP A 8 -1.13 0.01 20.69
C ASP A 8 -0.06 0.83 19.95
N ASN A 9 -0.42 1.97 19.35
CA ASN A 9 0.44 2.84 18.55
C ASN A 9 1.30 2.11 17.49
N LYS A 10 0.88 0.92 17.04
CA LYS A 10 1.58 0.18 15.98
C LYS A 10 1.08 0.67 14.64
N ASN A 11 1.79 1.65 14.08
CA ASN A 11 1.67 1.98 12.66
C ASN A 11 1.93 0.72 11.83
N VAL A 12 1.15 0.55 10.76
CA VAL A 12 1.39 -0.54 9.79
C VAL A 12 2.79 -0.32 9.22
N GLY A 13 3.65 -1.34 9.33
CA GLY A 13 4.96 -1.33 8.66
C GLY A 13 4.74 -1.27 7.16
N ILE A 14 5.13 -0.16 6.52
CA ILE A 14 4.99 0.01 5.08
C ILE A 14 6.29 -0.44 4.45
N PRO A 15 6.34 -1.60 3.79
CA PRO A 15 7.58 -2.12 3.23
C PRO A 15 8.09 -1.16 2.15
N VAL A 16 9.33 -0.73 2.28
CA VAL A 16 9.99 0.15 1.31
C VAL A 16 10.97 -0.67 0.49
N SER A 17 10.93 -0.47 -0.82
CA SER A 17 11.91 -1.02 -1.74
C SER A 17 12.45 0.07 -2.64
N TYR A 18 13.76 0.02 -2.95
CA TYR A 18 14.31 0.80 -4.04
C TYR A 18 14.13 0.04 -5.35
N ARG A 19 13.55 0.70 -6.34
CA ARG A 19 13.49 0.17 -7.70
C ARG A 19 14.67 0.71 -8.50
N ILE A 20 15.50 -0.19 -9.00
CA ILE A 20 16.68 0.12 -9.82
C ILE A 20 16.49 -0.52 -11.19
N ILE A 21 16.70 0.24 -12.27
CA ILE A 21 16.63 -0.26 -13.64
C ILE A 21 18.07 -0.48 -14.13
N ASN A 22 18.37 -1.66 -14.68
CA ASN A 22 19.68 -1.97 -15.24
C ASN A 22 19.83 -1.37 -16.66
N ASP A 23 19.88 -0.04 -16.74
CA ASP A 23 19.98 0.69 -18.00
C ASP A 23 21.09 1.77 -17.99
N VAL A 24 21.35 2.34 -19.17
CA VAL A 24 22.37 3.37 -19.34
C VAL A 24 22.01 4.67 -18.61
N LYS A 25 20.71 4.99 -18.46
CA LYS A 25 20.24 6.21 -17.79
C LYS A 25 20.58 6.18 -16.29
N SER A 26 20.46 5.01 -15.68
CA SER A 26 20.89 4.72 -14.31
C SER A 26 22.40 4.46 -14.19
N LYS A 27 23.19 4.70 -15.26
CA LYS A 27 24.65 4.43 -15.33
C LYS A 27 25.01 2.94 -15.16
N LEU A 28 24.05 2.05 -15.43
CA LEU A 28 24.18 0.60 -15.46
C LEU A 28 24.04 0.10 -16.91
N GLY A 29 23.64 -1.16 -17.11
CA GLY A 29 23.20 -1.67 -18.42
C GLY A 29 24.32 -2.07 -19.38
N LYS A 30 25.60 -2.01 -18.98
CA LYS A 30 26.70 -2.58 -19.80
C LYS A 30 26.67 -4.11 -19.83
N PHE A 31 26.26 -4.72 -18.72
CA PHE A 31 26.17 -6.17 -18.53
C PHE A 31 24.97 -6.50 -17.65
N ALA A 32 24.56 -7.78 -17.64
CA ALA A 32 23.61 -8.26 -16.66
C ALA A 32 24.20 -8.15 -15.25
N LEU A 33 23.38 -7.73 -14.28
CA LEU A 33 23.76 -7.71 -12.87
C LEU A 33 23.50 -9.08 -12.29
N TRP A 34 24.56 -9.72 -11.80
CA TRP A 34 24.48 -11.07 -11.24
C TRP A 34 23.69 -11.06 -9.94
N GLY A 35 22.91 -12.13 -9.73
CA GLY A 35 22.20 -12.30 -8.47
C GLY A 35 23.16 -12.44 -7.30
N GLY A 36 22.76 -11.95 -6.13
CA GLY A 36 23.56 -11.97 -4.93
C GLY A 36 23.11 -10.94 -3.90
N LYS A 37 23.88 -10.85 -2.82
CA LYS A 37 23.62 -9.93 -1.72
C LYS A 37 23.90 -8.48 -2.15
N ALA A 38 22.88 -7.63 -2.06
CA ALA A 38 22.96 -6.20 -2.26
C ALA A 38 22.87 -5.47 -0.91
N ARG A 39 23.66 -4.41 -0.75
CA ARG A 39 23.62 -3.51 0.40
C ARG A 39 23.44 -2.08 -0.07
N LEU A 40 22.50 -1.37 0.52
CA LEU A 40 22.18 -0.01 0.16
C LEU A 40 22.77 0.96 1.17
N PHE A 41 23.40 1.99 0.65
CA PHE A 41 24.00 3.07 1.42
C PHE A 41 23.50 4.41 0.85
N GLN A 42 23.24 5.36 1.73
CA GLN A 42 22.93 6.73 1.38
C GLN A 42 24.10 7.63 1.80
N ASP A 43 24.53 8.51 0.89
CA ASP A 43 25.47 9.59 1.21
C ASP A 43 24.76 10.60 2.14
N ASP A 44 25.38 10.92 3.27
CA ASP A 44 24.84 11.86 4.25
C ASP A 44 25.24 13.33 3.99
N GLY A 45 25.93 13.60 2.88
CA GLY A 45 26.39 14.91 2.47
C GLY A 45 27.60 15.42 3.26
N HIS A 46 28.14 14.62 4.19
CA HIS A 46 29.26 14.96 5.06
C HIS A 46 30.41 13.95 4.92
N ASN A 47 30.61 13.40 3.71
CA ASN A 47 31.61 12.37 3.41
C ASN A 47 31.45 11.06 4.23
N SER A 48 30.26 10.79 4.77
CA SER A 48 29.94 9.49 5.36
C SER A 48 28.75 8.84 4.67
N THR A 49 28.56 7.55 4.97
CA THR A 49 27.50 6.74 4.38
C THR A 49 26.64 6.13 5.48
N ILE A 50 25.33 6.25 5.32
CA ILE A 50 24.34 5.62 6.19
C ILE A 50 23.93 4.30 5.54
N PHE A 51 24.06 3.20 6.28
CA PHE A 51 23.55 1.90 5.85
C PHE A 51 22.01 1.89 5.92
N LEU A 52 21.37 1.63 4.78
CA LEU A 52 19.90 1.62 4.65
C LEU A 52 19.31 0.22 4.79
N GLY A 53 19.99 -0.81 4.29
CA GLY A 53 19.46 -2.17 4.28
C GLY A 53 20.27 -3.15 3.44
N GLU A 54 19.93 -4.43 3.60
CA GLU A 54 20.51 -5.54 2.87
C GLU A 54 19.38 -6.43 2.32
N ASP A 55 19.49 -6.83 1.06
CA ASP A 55 18.56 -7.76 0.40
C ASP A 55 19.32 -8.66 -0.59
N ASN A 56 18.69 -9.74 -1.07
CA ASN A 56 19.25 -10.60 -2.11
C ASN A 56 18.59 -10.31 -3.46
N ALA A 57 19.36 -9.74 -4.38
CA ALA A 57 18.93 -9.49 -5.74
C ALA A 57 18.97 -10.79 -6.58
N ALA A 58 17.98 -10.96 -7.46
CA ALA A 58 18.06 -11.95 -8.54
C ALA A 58 18.99 -11.46 -9.68
N LEU A 59 19.25 -12.32 -10.66
CA LEU A 59 19.88 -11.90 -11.92
C LEU A 59 19.02 -10.84 -12.60
N VAL A 60 19.60 -9.68 -12.93
CA VAL A 60 18.91 -8.58 -13.62
C VAL A 60 19.51 -8.38 -15.01
N PRO A 61 18.83 -8.81 -16.08
CA PRO A 61 19.24 -8.53 -17.46
C PRO A 61 19.34 -7.03 -17.75
N VAL A 62 20.04 -6.66 -18.82
CA VAL A 62 20.07 -5.27 -19.29
C VAL A 62 18.66 -4.85 -19.72
N GLY A 63 18.20 -3.71 -19.24
CA GLY A 63 16.87 -3.15 -19.48
C GLY A 63 15.79 -3.58 -18.47
N GLU A 64 16.07 -4.58 -17.63
CA GLU A 64 15.14 -5.06 -16.60
C GLU A 64 15.29 -4.29 -15.29
N LYS A 65 14.26 -4.37 -14.44
CA LYS A 65 14.23 -3.75 -13.12
C LYS A 65 14.47 -4.76 -12.00
N MET A 66 15.07 -4.30 -10.92
CA MET A 66 15.07 -4.99 -9.62
C MET A 66 14.46 -4.11 -8.54
N GLU A 67 13.93 -4.76 -7.52
CA GLU A 67 13.41 -4.13 -6.31
C GLU A 67 14.20 -4.69 -5.13
N LEU A 68 14.80 -3.80 -4.34
CA LEU A 68 15.59 -4.16 -3.16
C LEU A 68 14.88 -3.65 -1.92
N TYR A 69 14.46 -4.56 -1.07
CA TYR A 69 13.78 -4.26 0.18
C TYR A 69 14.76 -3.66 1.21
N ILE A 70 14.36 -2.58 1.88
CA ILE A 70 15.21 -1.89 2.88
C ILE A 70 14.57 -1.84 4.28
N GLY A 71 13.46 -2.54 4.49
CA GLY A 71 12.70 -2.47 5.73
C GLY A 71 11.41 -1.65 5.60
N ASP A 72 10.80 -1.36 6.75
CA ASP A 72 9.56 -0.59 6.82
C ASP A 72 9.83 0.92 6.88
N SER A 73 8.99 1.70 6.20
CA SER A 73 9.05 3.16 6.25
C SER A 73 8.65 3.66 7.63
N ARG A 74 9.45 4.57 8.18
CA ARG A 74 9.07 5.37 9.35
C ARG A 74 8.43 6.71 8.97
N ASP A 75 8.72 7.18 7.75
CA ASP A 75 8.31 8.50 7.26
C ASP A 75 7.06 8.46 6.40
N ILE A 76 6.48 7.29 6.15
CA ILE A 76 5.14 7.16 5.55
C ILE A 76 4.24 6.56 6.61
N VAL A 77 3.10 7.20 6.86
CA VAL A 77 2.08 6.69 7.78
C VAL A 77 0.80 6.47 7.00
N VAL A 78 0.19 5.29 7.18
CA VAL A 78 -1.13 4.96 6.63
C VAL A 78 -2.03 4.62 7.81
N THR A 79 -3.11 5.36 7.95
CA THR A 79 -4.15 5.11 8.96
C THR A 79 -5.44 4.77 8.24
N GLN A 80 -5.91 3.55 8.43
CA GLN A 80 -7.16 3.07 7.85
C GLN A 80 -8.27 3.04 8.90
N ARG A 81 -9.47 3.46 8.52
CA ARG A 81 -10.65 3.45 9.36
C ARG A 81 -11.83 2.91 8.58
N LYS A 82 -12.58 1.99 9.20
CA LYS A 82 -13.91 1.63 8.70
C LYS A 82 -14.93 2.62 9.25
N MET A 83 -15.51 3.43 8.36
CA MET A 83 -16.48 4.48 8.69
C MET A 83 -17.90 3.92 8.80
N THR A 84 -18.22 2.90 8.01
CA THR A 84 -19.54 2.25 8.02
C THR A 84 -19.38 0.76 7.77
N ASP A 85 -20.15 -0.03 8.50
CA ASP A 85 -20.28 -1.49 8.37
C ASP A 85 -21.72 -1.86 8.72
N ALA A 86 -22.62 -1.68 7.75
CA ALA A 86 -24.05 -1.92 7.97
C ALA A 86 -24.49 -3.19 7.22
N GLN A 87 -25.20 -4.08 7.91
CA GLN A 87 -25.89 -5.19 7.25
C GLN A 87 -27.15 -4.66 6.56
N ILE A 88 -27.27 -4.94 5.27
CA ILE A 88 -28.41 -4.59 4.43
C ILE A 88 -28.94 -5.84 3.73
N ASN A 89 -30.15 -5.78 3.17
CA ASN A 89 -30.75 -6.90 2.41
C ASN A 89 -30.78 -8.24 3.17
N LEU A 90 -31.14 -8.21 4.46
CA LEU A 90 -31.20 -9.39 5.33
C LEU A 90 -32.16 -10.45 4.76
N ARG A 91 -31.66 -11.67 4.57
CA ARG A 91 -32.44 -12.86 4.21
C ARG A 91 -32.48 -13.81 5.40
N LYS A 92 -33.70 -14.22 5.78
CA LYS A 92 -33.96 -15.05 6.96
C LYS A 92 -34.49 -16.43 6.56
N ASN A 93 -34.19 -17.44 7.36
CA ASN A 93 -34.81 -18.76 7.24
C ASN A 93 -36.22 -18.77 7.86
N ASN A 94 -36.88 -19.93 7.84
CA ASN A 94 -38.23 -20.11 8.42
C ASN A 94 -38.28 -19.86 9.93
N ASP A 95 -37.17 -20.03 10.64
CA ASP A 95 -37.04 -19.78 12.08
C ASP A 95 -36.72 -18.29 12.39
N GLY A 96 -36.66 -17.44 11.36
CA GLY A 96 -36.36 -16.01 11.50
C GLY A 96 -34.87 -15.66 11.69
N ALA A 97 -33.97 -16.65 11.64
CA ALA A 97 -32.54 -16.44 11.71
C ALA A 97 -32.00 -15.89 10.38
N VAL A 98 -31.16 -14.84 10.45
CA VAL A 98 -30.46 -14.31 9.27
C VAL A 98 -29.50 -15.37 8.76
N VAL A 99 -29.61 -15.74 7.48
CA VAL A 99 -28.75 -16.74 6.82
C VAL A 99 -27.89 -16.13 5.72
N LEU A 100 -28.25 -14.94 5.25
CA LEU A 100 -27.54 -14.23 4.21
C LEU A 100 -27.86 -12.74 4.28
N PHE A 101 -26.89 -11.88 4.02
CA PHE A 101 -27.09 -10.45 3.91
C PHE A 101 -26.06 -9.84 2.96
N ASP A 102 -26.28 -8.59 2.58
CA ASP A 102 -25.25 -7.78 1.93
C ASP A 102 -24.67 -6.81 2.99
N THR A 103 -23.46 -6.31 2.79
CA THR A 103 -22.90 -5.24 3.63
C THR A 103 -22.79 -3.95 2.85
N ASP A 104 -23.05 -2.84 3.51
CA ASP A 104 -22.71 -1.49 3.07
C ASP A 104 -21.49 -1.02 3.85
N GLU A 105 -20.35 -0.88 3.16
CA GLU A 105 -19.06 -0.61 3.78
C GLU A 105 -18.43 0.66 3.22
N VAL A 106 -18.06 1.56 4.13
CA VAL A 106 -17.26 2.75 3.81
C VAL A 106 -15.94 2.66 4.56
N ILE A 107 -14.85 2.71 3.82
CA ILE A 107 -13.49 2.64 4.35
C ILE A 107 -12.73 3.89 3.91
N THR A 108 -12.07 4.54 4.86
CA THR A 108 -11.16 5.64 4.60
C THR A 108 -9.73 5.25 4.98
N ALA A 109 -8.76 5.65 4.17
CA ALA A 109 -7.34 5.52 4.47
C ALA A 109 -6.69 6.89 4.30
N LYS A 110 -6.12 7.40 5.39
CA LYS A 110 -5.31 8.61 5.40
C LYS A 110 -3.85 8.21 5.22
N ILE A 111 -3.20 8.72 4.18
CA ILE A 111 -1.79 8.52 3.89
C ILE A 111 -1.05 9.82 4.15
N GLU A 112 0.07 9.76 4.85
CA GLU A 112 0.91 10.92 5.21
C GLU A 112 2.36 10.65 4.83
N ASN A 113 2.96 11.57 4.05
CA ASN A 113 4.38 11.55 3.68
C ASN A 113 5.15 12.63 4.45
N PHE A 114 6.05 12.17 5.33
CA PHE A 114 6.94 12.99 6.14
C PHE A 114 8.34 13.18 5.51
N LYS A 115 8.57 12.61 4.32
CA LYS A 115 9.85 12.77 3.61
C LYS A 115 9.96 14.16 2.99
N ASP A 116 11.20 14.65 2.89
CA ASP A 116 11.54 15.86 2.12
C ASP A 116 11.48 15.63 0.59
N SER A 117 11.19 14.40 0.16
CA SER A 117 11.08 14.02 -1.26
C SER A 117 9.69 13.44 -1.59
N PRO A 118 9.25 13.55 -2.85
CA PRO A 118 8.05 12.87 -3.33
C PRO A 118 8.16 11.34 -3.14
N ALA A 119 7.01 10.69 -2.94
CA ALA A 119 6.93 9.24 -2.83
C ALA A 119 5.75 8.69 -3.65
N VAL A 120 5.92 7.51 -4.22
CA VAL A 120 4.83 6.77 -4.87
C VAL A 120 4.51 5.57 -4.01
N LEU A 121 3.27 5.50 -3.53
CA LEU A 121 2.78 4.40 -2.70
C LEU A 121 1.91 3.48 -3.56
N THR A 122 2.28 2.19 -3.59
CA THR A 122 1.39 1.14 -4.08
C THR A 122 0.60 0.58 -2.91
N MET A 123 -0.71 0.82 -2.89
CA MET A 123 -1.59 0.30 -1.86
C MET A 123 -2.43 -0.84 -2.43
N ILE A 124 -2.41 -1.97 -1.73
CA ILE A 124 -3.18 -3.17 -2.10
C ILE A 124 -4.31 -3.32 -1.10
N GLN A 125 -5.55 -3.30 -1.60
CA GLN A 125 -6.74 -3.55 -0.80
C GLN A 125 -7.36 -4.88 -1.19
N HIS A 126 -7.58 -5.74 -0.20
CA HIS A 126 -8.31 -6.98 -0.38
C HIS A 126 -9.77 -6.82 0.08
N ILE A 127 -10.72 -7.15 -0.79
CA ILE A 127 -12.15 -7.21 -0.50
C ILE A 127 -12.63 -8.64 -0.81
N PRO A 128 -12.91 -9.47 0.22
CA PRO A 128 -13.25 -10.87 0.01
C PRO A 128 -14.68 -11.06 -0.49
N GLY A 129 -14.87 -12.09 -1.32
CA GLY A 129 -16.16 -12.50 -1.83
C GLY A 129 -16.63 -11.68 -3.03
N GLN A 130 -17.94 -11.67 -3.26
CA GLN A 130 -18.55 -10.86 -4.30
C GLN A 130 -18.79 -9.45 -3.76
N TRP A 131 -18.43 -8.44 -4.55
CA TRP A 131 -18.63 -7.05 -4.18
C TRP A 131 -18.81 -6.18 -5.42
N ASP A 132 -19.39 -5.01 -5.22
CA ASP A 132 -19.52 -3.95 -6.20
C ASP A 132 -19.12 -2.62 -5.57
N MET A 133 -18.34 -1.83 -6.32
CA MET A 133 -17.94 -0.50 -5.90
C MET A 133 -19.09 0.47 -6.15
N GLU A 134 -19.56 1.14 -5.11
CA GLU A 134 -20.52 2.24 -5.25
C GLU A 134 -19.78 3.53 -5.59
N LYS A 135 -18.73 3.86 -4.82
CA LYS A 135 -17.95 5.08 -5.03
C LYS A 135 -16.51 4.92 -4.56
N CYS A 136 -15.57 5.42 -5.34
CA CYS A 136 -14.18 5.56 -4.93
C CYS A 136 -13.65 6.92 -5.37
N ASN A 137 -12.90 7.60 -4.50
CA ASN A 137 -12.35 8.93 -4.82
C ASN A 137 -11.01 8.86 -5.58
N LEU A 138 -10.34 7.70 -5.61
CA LEU A 138 -9.11 7.48 -6.36
C LEU A 138 -9.31 6.41 -7.44
N LYS A 139 -8.50 6.50 -8.51
CA LYS A 139 -8.46 5.47 -9.54
C LYS A 139 -7.77 4.22 -9.00
N TYR A 140 -8.36 3.06 -9.27
CA TYR A 140 -7.79 1.76 -8.92
C TYR A 140 -7.67 0.85 -10.14
N THR A 141 -6.77 -0.12 -10.04
CA THR A 141 -6.66 -1.23 -10.97
C THR A 141 -7.12 -2.50 -10.25
N ARG A 142 -8.09 -3.21 -10.83
CA ARG A 142 -8.51 -4.52 -10.32
C ARG A 142 -7.53 -5.57 -10.81
N LYS A 143 -6.74 -6.17 -9.91
CA LYS A 143 -5.80 -7.24 -10.24
C LYS A 143 -6.49 -8.59 -10.38
N ASP A 144 -7.46 -8.84 -9.50
CA ASP A 144 -8.28 -10.06 -9.51
C ASP A 144 -9.67 -9.80 -8.88
N ALA A 145 -10.45 -10.86 -8.65
CA ALA A 145 -11.80 -10.75 -8.12
C ALA A 145 -11.87 -10.04 -6.74
N GLY A 146 -10.85 -10.17 -5.91
CA GLY A 146 -10.81 -9.64 -4.54
C GLY A 146 -9.69 -8.64 -4.26
N THR A 147 -8.85 -8.30 -5.23
CA THR A 147 -7.69 -7.42 -5.01
C THR A 147 -7.74 -6.16 -5.87
N LEU A 148 -7.66 -5.01 -5.21
CA LEU A 148 -7.52 -3.68 -5.81
C LEU A 148 -6.12 -3.13 -5.55
N GLU A 149 -5.52 -2.55 -6.57
CA GLU A 149 -4.25 -1.84 -6.49
C GLU A 149 -4.47 -0.35 -6.77
N PHE A 150 -3.90 0.49 -5.92
CA PHE A 150 -3.86 1.94 -6.04
C PHE A 150 -2.42 2.40 -6.17
N GLU A 151 -2.17 3.30 -7.11
CA GLU A 151 -0.90 4.01 -7.23
C GLU A 151 -1.15 5.45 -6.79
N ILE A 152 -0.52 5.83 -5.68
CA ILE A 152 -0.79 7.07 -4.96
C ILE A 152 0.48 7.92 -4.96
N GLU A 153 0.47 9.01 -5.73
CA GLU A 153 1.57 9.96 -5.79
C GLU A 153 1.45 10.98 -4.66
N MET A 154 2.47 11.01 -3.80
CA MET A 154 2.54 11.87 -2.63
C MET A 154 3.60 12.95 -2.84
N ALA A 155 3.23 14.22 -2.61
CA ALA A 155 4.18 15.32 -2.57
C ALA A 155 5.13 15.18 -1.35
N PRO A 156 6.30 15.86 -1.36
CA PRO A 156 7.13 15.97 -0.16
C PRO A 156 6.40 16.73 0.95
N ARG A 157 6.87 16.57 2.19
CA ARG A 157 6.41 17.39 3.31
C ARG A 157 6.68 18.87 3.06
N THR A 158 5.91 19.70 3.74
CA THR A 158 6.12 21.16 3.78
C THR A 158 6.44 21.59 5.20
N GLU A 159 6.87 22.84 5.39
CA GLU A 159 7.07 23.40 6.74
C GLU A 159 5.82 23.32 7.63
N LYS A 160 4.63 23.23 7.01
CA LYS A 160 3.34 23.12 7.71
C LYS A 160 2.98 21.70 8.13
N GLY A 161 3.77 20.69 7.75
CA GLY A 161 3.53 19.29 8.09
C GLY A 161 3.67 18.33 6.90
N PRO A 162 3.29 17.06 7.10
CA PRO A 162 3.37 16.03 6.05
C PRO A 162 2.44 16.34 4.88
N SER A 163 2.78 15.86 3.70
CA SER A 163 1.81 15.79 2.60
C SER A 163 0.77 14.74 2.95
N THR A 164 -0.51 15.07 2.84
CA THR A 164 -1.61 14.16 3.17
C THR A 164 -2.45 13.85 1.94
N GLN A 165 -2.82 12.59 1.78
CA GLN A 165 -3.81 12.16 0.80
C GLN A 165 -4.81 11.21 1.47
N GLU A 166 -6.07 11.26 1.03
CA GLU A 166 -7.13 10.41 1.56
C GLU A 166 -7.69 9.53 0.46
N LEU A 167 -7.73 8.23 0.70
CA LEU A 167 -8.53 7.28 -0.07
C LEU A 167 -9.84 7.05 0.67
N THR A 168 -10.95 7.14 -0.04
CA THR A 168 -12.27 6.71 0.42
C THR A 168 -12.84 5.71 -0.56
N MET A 169 -13.28 4.58 -0.03
CA MET A 169 -13.93 3.51 -0.77
C MET A 169 -15.29 3.24 -0.14
N HIS A 170 -16.32 3.25 -0.96
CA HIS A 170 -17.69 2.88 -0.61
C HIS A 170 -18.11 1.74 -1.52
N PHE A 171 -18.34 0.57 -0.95
CA PHE A 171 -18.67 -0.63 -1.70
C PHE A 171 -19.65 -1.49 -0.92
N HIS A 172 -20.33 -2.37 -1.66
CA HIS A 172 -21.20 -3.37 -1.07
C HIS A 172 -20.60 -4.76 -1.24
N ARG A 173 -20.55 -5.56 -0.17
CA ARG A 173 -20.31 -7.00 -0.32
C ARG A 173 -21.63 -7.73 -0.43
N ARG A 174 -21.70 -8.67 -1.36
CA ARG A 174 -22.90 -9.42 -1.69
C ARG A 174 -22.87 -10.80 -1.07
N ASN A 175 -24.05 -11.26 -0.65
CA ASN A 175 -24.29 -12.63 -0.20
C ASN A 175 -23.33 -13.08 0.92
N VAL A 176 -23.07 -12.18 1.87
CA VAL A 176 -22.31 -12.45 3.09
C VAL A 176 -23.11 -13.37 3.98
N ARG A 177 -22.45 -14.39 4.54
CA ARG A 177 -23.03 -15.30 5.52
C ARG A 177 -22.65 -14.85 6.94
N PRO A 178 -23.56 -14.96 7.92
CA PRO A 178 -23.28 -14.66 9.32
C PRO A 178 -22.10 -15.44 9.90
#